data_AF-A0A288DGW9-F1
#
_entry.id   AF-A0A288DGW9-F1
#
_cell.length_a   1.000
_cell.length_b   1.000
_cell.length_c   1.000
_cell.angle_alpha   90.00
_cell.angle_beta   90.00
_cell.angle_gamma   90.00
#
_symmetry.space_group_name_H-M   'P 1'
#
loop_
_entity.id
_entity.type
_entity.pdbx_description
1 polymer ?
#
loop_
_entity_poly.entity_id
_entity_poly.type
_entity_poly.pdbx_seq_one_letter_code
_entity_poly.pdbx_strand_id
1 'polypeptide(L)' 'MTIGPKKKISKTASRTRHATWETINLKRMTATYQVGKCSNCGARKLAHRVCPVCGYYKGKQVITIKAKGGEKVIDA' A
#
# COMPACT_ATOMS: atom_id res chain seq x y z
N MET A 1 27.09 32.15 -16.90
CA MET A 1 26.32 31.72 -15.72
C MET A 1 26.30 30.20 -15.71
N THR A 2 26.84 29.55 -14.69
CA THR A 2 26.84 28.09 -14.60
C THR A 2 25.44 27.59 -14.28
N ILE A 3 24.86 26.75 -15.14
CA ILE A 3 23.59 26.05 -14.89
C ILE A 3 23.89 24.92 -13.90
N GLY A 4 24.03 25.28 -12.63
CA GLY A 4 24.44 24.35 -11.59
C GLY A 4 24.32 25.00 -10.21
N PRO A 5 24.28 24.18 -9.15
CA PRO A 5 24.15 24.68 -7.80
C PRO A 5 25.34 25.59 -7.45
N LYS A 6 25.05 26.84 -7.09
CA LYS A 6 26.07 27.83 -6.72
C LYS A 6 26.88 27.41 -5.49
N LYS A 7 26.26 26.65 -4.58
CA LYS A 7 26.87 26.14 -3.33
C LYS A 7 26.30 24.77 -2.98
N LYS A 8 27.04 24.00 -2.19
CA LYS A 8 26.55 22.76 -1.57
C LYS A 8 25.42 23.08 -0.60
N ILE A 9 24.37 22.28 -0.64
CA ILE A 9 23.26 22.36 0.32
C ILE A 9 23.71 21.97 1.73
N SER A 10 23.27 22.71 2.74
CA SER A 10 23.56 22.38 4.14
C SER A 10 22.87 21.09 4.56
N LYS A 11 23.45 20.39 5.55
CA LYS A 11 22.86 19.16 6.10
C LYS A 11 21.44 19.40 6.60
N THR A 12 21.20 20.53 7.27
CA THR A 12 19.88 20.91 7.79
C THR A 12 18.87 21.11 6.66
N ALA A 13 19.22 21.84 5.60
CA ALA A 13 18.31 22.07 4.46
C ALA A 13 17.99 20.79 3.68
N SER A 14 18.95 19.86 3.57
CA SER A 14 18.68 18.54 2.97
C SER A 14 17.71 17.72 3.82
N ARG A 15 17.89 17.72 5.15
CA ARG A 15 17.05 16.96 6.08
C ARG A 15 15.62 17.49 6.13
N THR A 16 15.44 18.81 6.18
CA THR A 16 14.09 19.40 6.18
C THR A 16 13.35 19.09 4.89
N ARG A 17 14.01 19.19 3.73
CA ARG A 17 13.41 18.80 2.44
C ARG A 17 12.95 17.34 2.44
N HIS A 18 13.78 16.43 2.93
CA HIS A 18 13.43 15.00 3.00
C HIS A 18 12.22 14.77 3.92
N ALA A 19 12.20 15.37 5.10
CA ALA A 19 11.09 15.26 6.04
C ALA A 19 9.77 15.78 5.44
N THR A 20 9.80 16.93 4.75
CA THR A 20 8.62 17.45 4.06
C THR A 20 8.16 16.51 2.94
N TRP A 21 9.08 15.98 2.13
CA TRP A 21 8.76 15.00 1.08
C TRP A 21 8.12 13.73 1.65
N GLU A 22 8.67 13.19 2.74
CA GLU A 22 8.17 11.99 3.40
C GLU A 22 6.74 12.19 3.93
N THR A 23 6.50 13.29 4.65
CA THR A 23 5.15 13.60 5.18
C THR A 23 4.11 13.78 4.08
N ILE A 24 4.46 14.43 2.96
CA ILE A 24 3.57 14.60 1.81
C ILE A 24 3.24 13.24 1.18
N ASN A 25 4.24 12.38 0.99
CA ASN A 25 4.02 11.07 0.38
C ASN A 25 3.22 10.13 1.28
N LEU A 26 3.48 10.13 2.58
CA LEU A 26 2.69 9.36 3.54
C LEU A 26 1.22 9.80 3.49
N LYS A 27 0.95 11.10 3.49
CA LYS A 27 -0.42 11.65 3.35
C LYS A 27 -1.08 11.25 2.04
N ARG A 28 -0.34 11.26 0.93
CA ARG A 28 -0.85 10.80 -0.38
C ARG A 28 -1.22 9.33 -0.35
N MET A 29 -0.31 8.47 0.14
CA MET A 29 -0.55 7.02 0.20
C MET A 29 -1.74 6.68 1.09
N THR A 30 -1.84 7.27 2.27
CA THR A 30 -2.97 7.00 3.18
C THR A 30 -4.31 7.45 2.61
N ALA A 31 -4.35 8.55 1.85
CA ALA A 31 -5.57 9.00 1.17
C ALA A 31 -5.98 8.06 0.01
N THR A 32 -5.01 7.55 -0.75
CA THR A 32 -5.28 6.69 -1.92
C THR A 32 -5.74 5.28 -1.53
N TYR A 33 -5.12 4.66 -0.51
CA TYR A 33 -5.41 3.27 -0.15
C TYR A 33 -6.50 3.17 0.91
N GLN A 34 -7.75 3.04 0.44
CA GLN A 34 -8.89 2.82 1.31
C GLN A 34 -8.95 1.36 1.79
N VAL A 35 -9.00 1.19 3.12
CA VAL A 35 -9.12 -0.11 3.78
C VAL A 35 -10.52 -0.25 4.39
N GLY A 36 -11.23 -1.31 4.01
CA GLY A 36 -12.58 -1.60 4.50
C GLY A 36 -12.65 -2.95 5.23
N LYS A 37 -13.76 -3.20 5.93
CA LYS A 37 -14.04 -4.52 6.52
C LYS A 37 -14.53 -5.49 5.44
N CYS A 38 -14.07 -6.73 5.50
CA CYS A 38 -14.59 -7.82 4.68
C CYS A 38 -15.98 -8.24 5.21
N SER A 39 -16.96 -8.40 4.33
CA SER A 39 -18.32 -8.82 4.70
C SER A 39 -18.41 -10.28 5.16
N ASN A 40 -17.48 -11.14 4.73
CA ASN A 40 -17.50 -12.57 5.07
C ASN A 40 -16.75 -12.87 6.38
N CYS A 41 -15.50 -12.43 6.50
CA CYS A 41 -14.66 -12.77 7.67
C CYS A 41 -14.41 -11.60 8.65
N GLY A 42 -14.89 -10.39 8.36
CA GLY A 42 -14.66 -9.20 9.19
C GLY A 42 -13.24 -8.62 9.14
N ALA A 43 -12.27 -9.31 8.53
CA ALA A 43 -10.89 -8.83 8.42
C ALA A 43 -10.78 -7.55 7.56
N ARG A 44 -9.75 -6.74 7.83
CA ARG A 44 -9.43 -5.56 7.01
C ARG A 44 -8.94 -5.99 5.63
N LYS A 45 -9.50 -5.41 4.58
CA LYS A 45 -9.07 -5.63 3.19
C LYS A 45 -9.01 -4.30 2.44
N LEU A 46 -8.16 -4.27 1.41
CA LEU A 46 -8.13 -3.15 0.48
C LEU A 46 -9.41 -3.11 -0.36
N ALA A 47 -9.89 -1.90 -0.65
CA ALA A 47 -11.01 -1.70 -1.57
C ALA A 47 -10.69 -2.31 -2.95
N HIS A 48 -11.73 -2.85 -3.61
CA HIS A 48 -11.64 -3.50 -4.93
C HIS A 48 -10.68 -4.69 -5.06
N ARG A 49 -10.08 -5.18 -3.95
CA ARG A 49 -9.25 -6.40 -3.94
C ARG A 49 -9.97 -7.58 -3.29
N VAL A 50 -9.54 -8.78 -3.66
CA VAL A 50 -9.95 -10.03 -3.00
C VAL A 50 -9.43 -10.01 -1.56
N CYS A 51 -10.22 -10.54 -0.60
CA CYS A 51 -9.76 -10.65 0.77
C CYS A 51 -8.63 -11.68 0.88
N PRO A 52 -7.43 -11.33 1.39
CA PRO A 52 -6.32 -12.28 1.48
C PRO A 52 -6.54 -13.36 2.55
N VAL A 53 -7.49 -13.17 3.46
CA VAL A 53 -7.75 -14.09 4.56
C VAL A 53 -8.76 -15.17 4.15
N CYS A 54 -9.85 -14.80 3.48
CA CYS A 54 -10.91 -15.75 3.13
C CYS A 54 -11.04 -16.03 1.63
N GLY A 55 -10.39 -15.26 0.76
CA GLY A 55 -10.42 -15.49 -0.69
C GLY A 55 -11.72 -15.05 -1.38
N TYR A 56 -12.60 -14.33 -0.68
CA TYR A 56 -13.88 -13.86 -1.22
C TYR A 56 -13.82 -12.44 -1.78
N TYR A 57 -14.50 -12.23 -2.90
CA TYR A 57 -14.80 -10.92 -3.49
C TYR A 57 -16.27 -10.86 -3.90
N LYS A 58 -16.99 -9.84 -3.44
CA LYS A 58 -18.43 -9.63 -3.70
C LYS A 58 -19.29 -10.89 -3.47
N GLY A 59 -19.02 -11.63 -2.39
CA GLY A 59 -19.78 -12.84 -2.01
C GLY A 59 -19.43 -14.10 -2.79
N LYS A 60 -18.56 -14.01 -3.82
CA LYS A 60 -18.04 -15.17 -4.55
C LYS A 60 -16.67 -15.57 -4.02
N GLN A 61 -16.43 -16.87 -3.91
CA GLN A 61 -15.11 -17.40 -3.61
C GLN A 61 -14.28 -17.35 -4.89
N VAL A 62 -13.29 -16.48 -4.92
CA VAL A 62 -12.38 -16.33 -6.08
C VAL A 62 -11.12 -17.17 -5.85
N ILE A 63 -10.65 -17.22 -4.60
CA ILE A 63 -9.46 -17.99 -4.24
C ILE A 63 -9.86 -19.03 -3.19
N THR A 64 -9.56 -20.30 -3.47
CA THR A 64 -9.71 -21.39 -2.50
C THR A 64 -8.50 -21.43 -1.57
N ILE A 65 -8.53 -20.64 -0.50
CA ILE A 65 -7.45 -20.63 0.50
C ILE A 65 -7.68 -21.80 1.47
N LYS A 66 -7.10 -22.97 1.19
CA LYS A 66 -7.06 -24.07 2.16
C LYS A 66 -6.07 -23.72 3.27
N ALA A 67 -6.53 -23.78 4.51
CA ALA A 67 -5.69 -23.48 5.67
C ALA A 67 -4.53 -24.47 5.80
N LYS A 68 -3.32 -23.92 5.97
CA LYS A 68 -2.03 -24.53 6.36
C LYS A 68 -1.30 -25.35 5.29
N GLY A 69 -0.25 -24.73 4.73
CA GLY A 69 0.87 -25.39 4.06
C GLY A 69 0.87 -25.26 2.54
N GLY A 70 1.89 -24.57 2.00
CA GLY A 70 2.40 -24.75 0.64
C GLY A 70 1.48 -24.33 -0.51
N GLU A 71 1.86 -23.20 -1.13
CA GLU A 71 1.77 -22.96 -2.58
C GLU A 71 0.76 -23.78 -3.40
N LYS A 72 -0.31 -23.13 -3.85
CA LYS A 72 -0.88 -23.27 -5.21
C LYS A 72 -1.55 -21.96 -5.61
N VAL A 73 -0.83 -21.15 -6.39
CA VAL A 73 -1.45 -20.20 -7.31
C VAL A 73 -2.12 -21.03 -8.38
N ILE A 74 -3.45 -21.05 -8.45
CA ILE A 74 -4.16 -21.40 -9.68
C ILE A 74 -5.47 -20.61 -9.75
N ASP A 75 -5.43 -19.64 -10.65
CA ASP A 75 -6.41 -19.09 -11.58
C ASP A 75 -7.91 -19.38 -11.38
N ALA A 76 -8.68 -18.29 -11.29
CA ALA A 76 -9.81 -18.00 -12.18
C ALA A 76 -9.93 -16.48 -12.35
#